data_AF-A0A7K0S299-F1
#
_entry.id   AF-A0A7K0S299-F1
#
_cell.length_a   1.000
_cell.length_b   1.000
_cell.length_c   1.000
_cell.angle_alpha   90.00
_cell.angle_beta   90.00
_cell.angle_gamma   90.00
#
_symmetry.space_group_name_H-M   'P 1'
#
loop_
_entity.id
_entity.type
_entity.pdbx_description
1 polymer ?
#
loop_
_entity_poly.entity_id
_entity_poly.type
_entity_poly.pdbx_seq_one_letter_code
_entity_poly.pdbx_strand_id
1 'polypeptide(L)' 'RARVFAGHAGWEPGQLEAEMEEESWIVEPALREDVFTADPEGLWSSLLRRKGGEYVVIATMPDDPTLN' A
#
# COMPACT_ATOMS: atom_id res chain seq x y z
N ARG A 1 9.90 -17.57 -9.66
CA ARG A 1 10.01 -16.85 -8.36
C ARG A 1 8.74 -17.15 -7.59
N ALA A 2 8.86 -17.43 -6.30
CA ALA A 2 7.73 -17.68 -5.40
C ALA A 2 7.96 -16.87 -4.12
N ARG A 3 6.87 -16.33 -3.55
CA ARG A 3 6.83 -15.70 -2.24
C ARG A 3 5.63 -16.29 -1.51
N VAL A 4 5.81 -16.63 -0.25
CA VAL A 4 4.79 -17.27 0.58
C VAL A 4 4.30 -16.24 1.60
N PHE A 5 2.98 -16.13 1.72
CA PHE A 5 2.31 -15.29 2.70
C PHE A 5 1.45 -16.19 3.60
N ALA A 6 1.40 -15.88 4.89
CA ALA A 6 0.57 -16.58 5.85
C ALA A 6 -0.53 -15.63 6.35
N GLY A 7 -1.79 -16.02 6.16
CA GLY A 7 -2.96 -15.16 6.38
C GLY A 7 -3.36 -14.35 5.15
N HIS A 8 -4.52 -13.70 5.23
CA HIS A 8 -5.03 -12.81 4.19
C HIS A 8 -5.87 -11.70 4.82
N ALA A 9 -5.95 -10.56 4.14
CA ALA A 9 -6.99 -9.58 4.40
C ALA A 9 -8.31 -10.07 3.78
N GLY A 10 -9.43 -9.77 4.42
CA GLY A 10 -10.76 -10.11 3.93
C GLY A 10 -11.73 -9.00 4.32
N TRP A 11 -12.72 -8.80 3.47
CA TRP A 11 -13.76 -7.79 3.66
C TRP A 11 -15.12 -8.48 3.75
N GLU A 12 -15.97 -7.97 4.63
CA GLU A 12 -17.40 -8.31 4.62
C GLU A 12 -18.08 -7.78 3.35
N PRO A 13 -19.25 -8.32 2.96
CA PRO A 13 -19.98 -7.82 1.79
C PRO A 13 -20.25 -6.31 1.89
N GLY A 14 -19.80 -5.54 0.89
CA GLY A 14 -19.99 -4.09 0.84
C GLY A 14 -18.99 -3.28 1.66
N GLN A 15 -18.14 -3.92 2.48
CA GLN A 15 -17.19 -3.21 3.35
C GLN A 15 -16.11 -2.51 2.53
N LEU A 16 -15.52 -3.19 1.53
CA LEU A 16 -14.49 -2.59 0.70
C LEU A 16 -15.03 -1.40 -0.08
N GLU A 17 -16.25 -1.51 -0.61
CA GLU A 17 -16.91 -0.42 -1.33
C GLU A 17 -17.13 0.80 -0.42
N ALA A 18 -17.59 0.58 0.81
CA ALA A 18 -17.75 1.66 1.80
C ALA A 18 -16.40 2.31 2.15
N GLU A 19 -15.35 1.51 2.40
CA GLU A 19 -14.00 2.03 2.67
C GLU A 19 -13.43 2.83 1.50
N MET A 20 -13.74 2.42 0.26
CA MET A 20 -13.37 3.14 -0.96
C MET A 20 -14.13 4.46 -1.12
N GLU A 21 -15.42 4.50 -0.79
CA GLU A 21 -16.24 5.73 -0.77
C GLU A 21 -15.77 6.73 0.30
N GLU A 22 -15.27 6.22 1.44
CA GLU A 22 -14.69 7.02 2.52
C GLU A 22 -13.24 7.46 2.27
N GLU A 23 -12.69 7.20 1.07
CA GLU A 23 -11.29 7.50 0.70
C GLU A 23 -10.25 6.89 1.65
N SER A 24 -10.58 5.75 2.28
CA SER A 24 -9.70 5.07 3.23
C SER A 24 -8.52 4.34 2.57
N TRP A 25 -8.54 4.18 1.25
CA TRP A 25 -7.52 3.46 0.49
C TRP A 25 -6.92 4.29 -0.64
N ILE A 26 -5.60 4.14 -0.81
CA ILE A 26 -4.89 4.63 -1.99
C ILE A 26 -4.75 3.45 -2.97
N VAL A 27 -5.47 3.52 -4.10
CA VAL A 27 -5.47 2.43 -5.11
C VAL A 27 -4.43 2.69 -6.19
N GLU A 28 -3.62 1.68 -6.49
CA GLU A 28 -2.60 1.72 -7.55
C GLU A 28 -2.53 0.35 -8.26
N PRO A 29 -2.38 0.30 -9.59
CA PRO A 29 -2.14 -0.94 -10.31
C PRO A 29 -0.92 -1.69 -9.78
N ALA A 30 -1.11 -2.97 -9.45
CA ALA A 30 -0.04 -3.84 -8.99
C ALA A 30 0.84 -4.30 -10.16
N LEU A 31 2.16 -4.21 -9.98
CA LEU A 31 3.15 -4.77 -10.87
C LEU A 31 3.70 -6.08 -10.30
N ARG A 32 4.18 -6.96 -11.18
CA ARG A 32 4.81 -8.23 -10.76
C ARG A 32 5.99 -8.01 -9.83
N GLU A 33 6.75 -6.95 -10.06
CA GLU A 33 7.91 -6.56 -9.24
C GLU A 33 7.54 -6.15 -7.82
N ASP A 34 6.33 -5.62 -7.59
CA ASP A 34 5.86 -5.24 -6.24
C ASP A 34 5.77 -6.49 -5.35
N VAL A 35 5.17 -7.57 -5.88
CA VAL A 35 5.01 -8.84 -5.15
C VAL A 35 6.36 -9.51 -4.89
N PHE A 36 7.34 -9.34 -5.79
CA PHE A 36 8.65 -9.98 -5.73
C PHE A 36 9.79 -9.01 -5.36
N THR A 37 9.48 -7.86 -4.76
CA THR A 37 10.48 -6.86 -4.37
C THR A 37 11.54 -7.46 -3.45
N ALA A 38 12.79 -7.02 -3.61
CA ALA A 38 13.87 -7.36 -2.69
C ALA A 38 13.83 -6.53 -1.39
N ASP A 39 13.07 -5.43 -1.39
CA ASP A 39 12.87 -4.53 -0.26
C ASP A 39 11.37 -4.45 0.09
N PRO A 40 10.88 -5.31 1.00
CA PRO A 40 9.49 -5.29 1.44
C PRO A 40 9.18 -4.11 2.37
N GLU A 41 10.14 -3.68 3.19
CA GLU A 41 9.96 -2.59 4.16
C GLU A 41 9.79 -1.25 3.42
N GLY A 42 10.59 -1.00 2.37
CA GLY A 42 10.47 0.19 1.54
C GLY A 42 9.38 0.14 0.45
N LEU A 43 8.62 -0.96 0.34
CA LEU A 43 7.65 -1.14 -0.74
C LEU A 43 6.56 -0.06 -0.72
N TRP A 44 6.02 0.26 0.46
CA TRP A 44 4.96 1.26 0.60
C TRP A 44 5.39 2.65 0.09
N SER A 45 6.54 3.15 0.56
CA SER A 45 7.10 4.42 0.09
C SER A 45 7.36 4.40 -1.41
N SER A 46 7.86 3.27 -1.94
CA SER A 46 8.14 3.11 -3.37
C SER A 46 6.87 3.18 -4.23
N LEU A 47 5.78 2.55 -3.80
CA LEU A 47 4.49 2.60 -4.48
C LEU A 47 3.90 4.01 -4.49
N LEU A 48 3.94 4.72 -3.35
CA LEU A 48 3.45 6.10 -3.26
C LEU A 48 4.29 7.07 -4.10
N ARG A 49 5.62 6.88 -4.17
CA ARG A 49 6.49 7.65 -5.07
C ARG A 49 6.18 7.38 -6.54
N ARG A 50 5.91 6.12 -6.91
CA ARG A 50 5.50 5.74 -8.28
C ARG A 50 4.18 6.39 -8.66
N LYS A 51 3.21 6.40 -7.74
CA LYS A 51 1.91 7.04 -7.93
C LYS A 51 2.05 8.55 -8.21
N GLY A 52 3.02 9.20 -7.57
CA GLY A 52 3.39 10.59 -7.84
C GLY A 52 2.40 11.60 -7.27
N GLY A 53 2.51 12.87 -7.69
CA GLY A 53 1.64 13.94 -7.21
C GLY A 53 1.77 14.20 -5.71
N GLU A 54 0.64 14.42 -5.04
CA GLU A 54 0.58 14.68 -3.59
C GLU A 54 1.02 13.47 -2.74
N TYR A 55 0.93 12.25 -3.27
CA TYR A 55 1.31 11.03 -2.57
C TYR A 55 2.81 10.93 -2.30
N VAL A 56 3.64 11.71 -3.01
CA VAL A 56 5.09 11.78 -2.75
C VAL A 56 5.39 12.31 -1.34
N VAL A 57 4.54 13.19 -0.81
CA VAL A 57 4.68 13.71 0.56
C VAL A 57 4.38 12.61 1.57
N ILE A 58 3.31 11.85 1.36
CA ILE A 58 2.94 10.70 2.21
C ILE A 58 4.04 9.63 2.19
N ALA A 59 4.72 9.44 1.05
CA ALA A 59 5.83 8.50 0.94
C ALA A 59 7.04 8.83 1.83
N THR A 60 7.10 10.03 2.41
CA THR A 60 8.16 10.45 3.34
C THR A 60 7.76 10.35 4.81
N MET A 61 6.50 10.04 5.08
CA MET A 61 6.03 9.87 6.46
C MET A 61 6.71 8.65 7.09
N PRO A 62 7.19 8.76 8.34
CA PRO A 62 7.73 7.62 9.07
C PRO A 62 6.64 6.59 9.36
N ASP A 63 7.02 5.32 9.45
CA ASP A 63 6.11 4.22 9.78
C ASP A 63 5.48 4.37 11.17
N ASP A 64 6.20 5.03 12.09
CA ASP A 64 5.67 5.45 13.39
C ASP A 64 5.08 6.87 13.27
N PRO A 65 3.74 7.01 13.34
CA PRO A 65 3.09 8.30 13.20
C PRO A 65 3.46 9.29 14.32
N THR A 66 4.04 8.83 15.43
CA THR A 66 4.49 9.68 16.54
C THR A 66 5.81 10.40 16.28
N LEU A 67 6.49 10.09 15.17
CA LEU A 67 7.78 10.69 14.78
C LEU A 67 7.65 11.92 13.85
N ASN A 68 6.44 12.47 13.68
CA ASN A 68 6.18 13.72 12.91
C ASN A 68 6.06 14.95 13.80
#